data_AF-A0A348S1B6-F1
#
_entry.id   AF-A0A348S1B6-F1
#
_cell.length_a   1.000
_cell.length_b   1.000
_cell.length_c   1.000
_cell.angle_alpha   90.00
_cell.angle_beta   90.00
_cell.angle_gamma   90.00
#
_symmetry.space_group_name_H-M   'P 1'
#
loop_
_entity.id
_entity.type
_entity.pdbx_description
1 polymer ?
#
loop_
_entity_poly.entity_id
_entity_poly.type
_entity_poly.pdbx_seq_one_letter_code
_entity_poly.pdbx_strand_id
1 'polypeptide(L)'
;GHNRSINRHQWDLDSLNSVLDEPSSIHARIFKGILRVISIRRRQPAFHPNATQFTLHLGDQIFAFWRQSIRRDQSIFCLNNLSDDFVEIQLREINLISTDVWVDLILDKPVEDTNGTLELCPYQSVWLTNERF
;
A
#
# COMPACT_ATOMS: atom_id res chain seq x y z
N GLY A 1 -13.16 -33.17 0.79
CA GLY A 1 -14.09 -32.61 1.79
C GLY A 1 -13.37 -31.81 2.88
N HIS A 2 -12.33 -32.37 3.52
CA HIS A 2 -11.75 -31.82 4.75
C HIS A 2 -10.84 -30.58 4.61
N ASN A 3 -10.05 -30.42 3.54
CA ASN A 3 -9.06 -29.33 3.46
C ASN A 3 -9.67 -27.91 3.40
N ARG A 4 -10.96 -27.77 3.05
CA ARG A 4 -11.65 -26.47 3.08
C ARG A 4 -12.06 -26.03 4.49
N SER A 5 -12.11 -26.95 5.46
CA SER A 5 -12.54 -26.63 6.84
C SER A 5 -11.49 -25.86 7.63
N ILE A 6 -10.21 -25.99 7.29
CA ILE A 6 -9.09 -25.30 7.95
C ILE A 6 -9.22 -23.77 7.84
N ASN A 7 -9.67 -23.25 6.69
CA ASN A 7 -9.87 -21.81 6.46
C ASN A 7 -11.27 -21.32 6.87
N ARG A 8 -12.01 -22.09 7.67
CA ARG A 8 -13.37 -21.75 8.16
C ARG A 8 -13.44 -21.79 9.69
N HIS A 9 -12.33 -21.50 10.37
CA HIS A 9 -12.30 -21.40 11.82
C HIS A 9 -13.36 -20.41 12.30
N GLN A 10 -14.18 -20.84 13.26
CA GLN A 10 -15.16 -19.99 13.92
C GLN A 10 -14.52 -19.40 15.17
N TRP A 11 -14.45 -18.08 15.20
CA TRP A 11 -13.91 -17.35 16.32
C TRP A 11 -14.95 -17.24 17.44
N ASP A 12 -14.51 -17.49 18.66
CA ASP A 12 -15.23 -17.03 19.85
C ASP A 12 -15.02 -15.52 20.01
N LEU A 13 -16.12 -14.78 20.18
CA LEU A 13 -16.09 -13.32 20.15
C LEU A 13 -15.33 -12.74 21.35
N ASP A 14 -15.55 -13.27 22.55
CA ASP A 14 -14.93 -12.76 23.77
C ASP A 14 -13.41 -13.00 23.77
N SER A 15 -13.01 -14.20 23.36
CA SER A 15 -11.61 -14.57 23.17
C SER A 15 -10.93 -13.69 22.12
N LEU A 16 -11.58 -13.45 20.97
CA LEU A 16 -11.05 -12.61 19.91
C LEU A 16 -10.90 -11.16 20.37
N ASN A 17 -11.91 -10.59 21.03
CA ASN A 17 -11.85 -9.23 21.56
C ASN A 17 -10.68 -9.07 22.53
N SER A 18 -10.49 -10.02 23.45
CA SER A 18 -9.36 -10.02 24.38
C SER A 18 -8.00 -9.98 23.67
N VAL A 19 -7.86 -10.72 22.57
CA VAL A 19 -6.63 -10.73 21.75
C VAL A 19 -6.45 -9.44 20.95
N LEU A 20 -7.53 -8.83 20.46
CA LEU A 20 -7.49 -7.56 19.71
C LEU A 20 -7.25 -6.35 20.61
N ASP A 21 -7.65 -6.44 21.88
CA ASP A 21 -7.44 -5.39 22.89
C ASP A 21 -5.98 -5.33 23.36
N GLU A 22 -5.23 -6.43 23.28
CA GLU A 22 -3.78 -6.47 23.55
C GLU A 22 -2.99 -5.81 22.39
N PRO A 23 -2.47 -4.58 22.54
CA PRO A 23 -1.88 -3.84 21.41
C PRO A 23 -0.60 -4.47 20.86
N SER A 24 0.12 -5.25 21.68
CA SER A 24 1.33 -5.95 21.25
C SER A 24 1.05 -7.23 20.47
N SER A 25 -0.20 -7.73 20.50
CA SER A 25 -0.57 -8.98 19.82
C SER A 25 -0.46 -8.83 18.29
N ILE A 26 -0.06 -9.92 17.63
CA ILE A 26 0.03 -9.95 16.16
C ILE A 26 -1.34 -9.64 15.52
N HIS A 27 -2.43 -10.16 16.08
CA HIS A 27 -3.78 -9.94 15.60
C HIS A 27 -4.20 -8.47 15.69
N ALA A 28 -3.95 -7.82 16.82
CA ALA A 28 -4.26 -6.40 17.01
C ALA A 28 -3.48 -5.52 16.03
N ARG A 29 -2.18 -5.80 15.85
CA ARG A 29 -1.30 -5.07 14.92
C ARG A 29 -1.76 -5.21 13.47
N ILE A 30 -2.06 -6.44 13.02
CA ILE A 30 -2.55 -6.71 11.67
C ILE A 30 -3.92 -6.05 11.46
N PHE A 31 -4.86 -6.25 12.38
CA PHE A 31 -6.21 -5.71 12.27
C PHE A 31 -6.21 -4.17 12.18
N LYS A 32 -5.49 -3.50 13.08
CA LYS A 32 -5.35 -2.03 13.07
C LYS A 32 -4.63 -1.55 11.81
N GLY A 33 -3.59 -2.25 11.36
CA GLY A 33 -2.86 -1.93 10.13
C GLY A 33 -3.74 -2.00 8.89
N ILE A 34 -4.51 -3.08 8.73
CA ILE A 34 -5.45 -3.25 7.61
C ILE A 34 -6.54 -2.17 7.65
N LEU A 35 -7.15 -1.91 8.81
CA LEU A 35 -8.16 -0.86 8.95
C LEU A 35 -7.61 0.53 8.58
N ARG A 36 -6.38 0.84 8.99
CA ARG A 36 -5.70 2.09 8.61
C ARG A 36 -5.59 2.21 7.09
N VAL A 37 -5.06 1.19 6.41
CA VAL A 37 -4.89 1.20 4.95
C VAL A 37 -6.24 1.27 4.22
N ILE A 38 -7.27 0.56 4.70
CA ILE A 38 -8.64 0.68 4.16
C ILE A 38 -9.17 2.11 4.31
N SER A 39 -8.96 2.75 5.46
CA SER A 39 -9.40 4.13 5.70
C SER A 39 -8.73 5.13 4.78
N ILE A 40 -7.45 4.91 4.44
CA ILE A 40 -6.69 5.72 3.49
C ILE A 40 -7.25 5.48 2.09
N ARG A 41 -7.38 4.21 1.67
CA ARG A 41 -7.90 3.80 0.35
C ARG A 41 -9.26 4.41 0.05
N ARG A 42 -10.18 4.40 1.02
CA ARG A 42 -11.56 4.92 0.84
C ARG A 42 -11.63 6.39 0.47
N ARG A 43 -10.60 7.17 0.79
CA ARG A 43 -10.55 8.60 0.51
C ARG A 43 -10.01 8.93 -0.88
N GLN A 44 -9.34 7.99 -1.55
CA GLN A 44 -8.63 8.29 -2.80
C GLN A 44 -9.49 8.01 -4.04
N PRO A 45 -9.82 9.02 -4.87
CA PRO A 45 -10.55 8.81 -6.12
C PRO A 45 -9.83 7.86 -7.10
N ALA A 46 -8.49 7.82 -7.11
CA ALA A 46 -7.72 6.93 -7.97
C ALA A 46 -7.94 5.43 -7.67
N PHE A 47 -8.48 5.08 -6.49
CA PHE A 47 -8.83 3.70 -6.13
C PHE A 47 -10.24 3.27 -6.52
N HIS A 48 -11.01 4.14 -7.20
CA HIS A 48 -12.30 3.77 -7.77
C HIS A 48 -12.16 2.57 -8.72
N PRO A 49 -13.09 1.58 -8.74
CA PRO A 49 -12.96 0.38 -9.57
C PRO A 49 -12.73 0.64 -11.05
N ASN A 50 -13.39 1.68 -11.60
CA ASN A 50 -13.29 2.08 -13.00
C ASN A 50 -12.15 3.10 -13.27
N ALA A 51 -11.33 3.42 -12.28
CA ALA A 51 -10.16 4.27 -12.48
C ALA A 51 -9.11 3.54 -13.32
N THR A 52 -8.39 4.30 -14.15
CA THR A 52 -7.33 3.77 -15.02
C THR A 52 -6.24 3.10 -14.18
N GLN A 53 -5.71 1.97 -14.65
CA GLN A 53 -4.58 1.28 -14.04
C GLN A 53 -3.60 0.75 -15.09
N PHE A 54 -2.31 0.89 -14.83
CA PHE A 54 -1.24 0.26 -15.62
C PHE A 54 -0.21 -0.38 -14.69
N THR A 55 0.30 -1.55 -15.06
CA THR A 55 1.40 -2.21 -14.33
C THR A 55 2.74 -1.58 -14.71
N LEU A 56 3.65 -1.51 -13.74
CA LEU A 56 5.01 -1.00 -13.91
C LEU A 56 5.98 -2.15 -13.70
N HIS A 57 7.01 -2.22 -14.55
CA HIS A 57 8.06 -3.23 -14.44
C HIS A 57 9.27 -2.61 -13.76
N LEU A 58 9.47 -2.92 -12.48
CA LEU A 58 10.55 -2.39 -11.64
C LEU A 58 11.43 -3.54 -11.09
N GLY A 59 11.59 -4.60 -11.88
CA GLY A 59 12.27 -5.84 -11.50
C GLY A 59 11.35 -6.89 -10.89
N ASP A 60 11.91 -8.06 -10.59
CA ASP A 60 11.14 -9.26 -10.20
C ASP A 60 10.65 -9.23 -8.74
N GLN A 61 11.28 -8.40 -7.90
CA GLN A 61 10.96 -8.28 -6.48
C GLN A 61 9.82 -7.28 -6.21
N ILE A 62 9.57 -6.36 -7.14
CA ILE A 62 8.63 -5.27 -6.96
C ILE A 62 7.39 -5.49 -7.82
N PHE A 63 6.25 -5.65 -7.17
CA PHE A 63 4.96 -5.54 -7.84
C PHE A 63 4.47 -4.09 -7.76
N ALA A 64 4.52 -3.40 -8.90
CA ALA A 64 4.14 -2.01 -9.01
C ALA A 64 3.03 -1.77 -10.02
N PHE A 65 2.17 -0.80 -9.71
CA PHE A 65 1.17 -0.30 -10.65
C PHE A 65 0.86 1.17 -10.38
N TRP A 66 0.52 1.87 -11.44
CA TRP A 66 0.03 3.25 -11.42
C TRP A 66 -1.48 3.25 -11.57
N ARG A 67 -2.17 4.10 -10.81
CA ARG A 67 -3.59 4.40 -10.95
C ARG A 67 -3.81 5.89 -11.15
N GLN A 68 -4.81 6.23 -11.96
CA GLN A 68 -5.23 7.61 -12.17
C GLN A 68 -6.73 7.74 -11.95
N SER A 69 -7.14 8.75 -11.19
CA SER A 69 -8.55 9.07 -10.97
C SER A 69 -9.28 9.32 -12.29
N ILE A 70 -10.59 9.12 -12.29
CA ILE A 70 -11.43 9.36 -13.48
C ILE A 70 -11.32 10.83 -13.93
N ARG A 71 -11.15 11.76 -12.99
CA ARG A 71 -10.97 13.19 -13.25
C ARG A 71 -9.55 13.57 -13.69
N ARG A 72 -8.59 12.63 -13.62
CA ARG A 72 -7.17 12.83 -13.94
C ARG A 72 -6.45 13.86 -13.06
N ASP A 73 -7.03 14.18 -11.91
CA ASP A 73 -6.47 15.09 -10.91
C ASP A 73 -5.55 14.36 -9.92
N GLN A 74 -5.78 13.07 -9.68
CA GLN A 74 -4.97 12.27 -8.77
C GLN A 74 -4.31 11.10 -9.51
N SER A 75 -3.01 10.96 -9.31
CA SER A 75 -2.21 9.79 -9.63
C SER A 75 -1.73 9.12 -8.35
N ILE A 76 -1.71 7.79 -8.34
CA ILE A 76 -1.13 6.99 -7.25
C ILE A 76 -0.24 5.91 -7.86
N PHE A 77 1.02 5.88 -7.42
CA PHE A 77 1.95 4.80 -7.68
C PHE A 77 1.98 3.87 -6.46
N CYS A 78 1.52 2.64 -6.65
CA CYS A 78 1.56 1.61 -5.62
C CYS A 78 2.78 0.72 -5.87
N LEU A 79 3.75 0.75 -4.94
CA LEU A 79 4.98 -0.04 -4.99
C LEU A 79 4.93 -1.06 -3.84
N ASN A 80 5.10 -2.34 -4.16
CA ASN A 80 5.04 -3.41 -3.17
C ASN A 80 6.27 -4.29 -3.32
N ASN A 81 7.11 -4.33 -2.29
CA ASN A 81 8.18 -5.29 -2.19
C ASN A 81 7.59 -6.66 -1.83
N LEU A 82 7.87 -7.67 -2.66
CA LEU A 82 7.40 -9.05 -2.46
C LEU A 82 8.51 -9.98 -1.96
N SER A 83 9.72 -9.48 -1.73
CA SER A 83 10.84 -10.23 -1.15
C SER A 83 11.06 -9.91 0.34
N ASP A 84 11.89 -10.74 0.97
CA ASP A 84 12.45 -10.56 2.30
C ASP A 84 13.72 -9.71 2.33
N ASP A 85 14.11 -9.13 1.19
CA ASP A 85 15.30 -8.29 1.03
C ASP A 85 14.92 -6.80 0.95
N PHE A 86 15.89 -5.92 1.23
CA PHE A 86 15.77 -4.49 0.92
C PHE A 86 15.88 -4.30 -0.60
N VAL A 87 15.02 -3.45 -1.15
CA VAL A 87 15.03 -3.14 -2.59
C VAL A 87 15.11 -1.64 -2.80
N GLU A 88 16.14 -1.20 -3.53
CA GLU A 88 16.25 0.18 -3.97
C GLU A 88 15.58 0.37 -5.33
N ILE A 89 14.71 1.37 -5.44
CA ILE A 89 14.07 1.77 -6.69
C ILE A 89 14.54 3.17 -7.08
N GLN A 90 14.97 3.32 -8.33
CA GLN A 90 15.28 4.61 -8.92
C GLN A 90 13.97 5.35 -9.22
N LEU A 91 13.69 6.45 -8.51
CA LEU A 91 12.41 7.16 -8.66
C LEU A 91 12.23 7.73 -10.07
N ARG A 92 13.31 8.02 -10.80
CA ARG A 92 13.26 8.40 -12.22
C ARG A 92 12.67 7.33 -13.17
N GLU A 93 12.70 6.05 -12.78
CA GLU A 93 12.08 4.95 -13.55
C GLU A 93 10.55 4.94 -13.39
N ILE A 94 10.09 5.61 -12.34
CA ILE A 94 8.70 5.91 -12.08
C ILE A 94 8.49 7.30 -12.64
N ASN A 95 7.64 7.47 -13.66
CA ASN A 95 7.42 8.79 -14.29
C ASN A 95 6.64 9.75 -13.38
N LEU A 96 7.18 10.07 -12.21
CA LEU A 96 6.66 11.08 -11.29
C LEU A 96 6.78 12.43 -11.99
N ILE A 97 5.66 13.16 -12.03
CA ILE A 97 5.63 14.50 -12.60
C ILE A 97 6.42 15.41 -11.66
N SER A 98 7.54 15.95 -12.14
CA SER A 98 8.48 16.72 -11.32
C SER A 98 7.94 18.07 -10.82
N THR A 99 6.88 18.58 -11.44
CA THR A 99 6.19 19.80 -10.99
C THR A 99 5.22 19.56 -9.83
N ASP A 100 4.89 18.30 -9.54
CA ASP A 100 3.95 17.92 -8.51
C ASP A 100 4.70 17.60 -7.19
N VAL A 101 4.03 17.82 -6.07
CA VAL A 101 4.52 17.39 -4.76
C VAL A 101 4.01 15.98 -4.48
N TRP A 102 4.93 15.04 -4.29
CA TRP A 102 4.58 13.64 -4.03
C TRP A 102 4.66 13.29 -2.55
N VAL A 103 3.76 12.44 -2.09
CA VAL A 103 3.72 11.93 -0.70
C VAL A 103 3.40 10.45 -0.67
N ASP A 104 4.05 9.70 0.22
CA ASP A 104 3.59 8.36 0.61
C ASP A 104 2.35 8.45 1.52
N LEU A 105 1.19 8.01 1.02
CA LEU A 105 -0.07 7.95 1.76
C LEU A 105 -0.03 7.02 2.98
N ILE A 106 0.80 5.98 2.96
CA ILE A 106 0.83 4.99 4.06
C ILE A 106 1.58 5.58 5.25
N LEU A 107 2.78 6.12 5.04
CA LEU A 107 3.59 6.72 6.11
C LEU A 107 3.34 8.21 6.35
N ASP A 108 2.59 8.88 5.46
CA ASP A 108 2.41 10.34 5.42
C ASP A 108 3.75 11.10 5.34
N LYS A 109 4.66 10.60 4.49
CA LYS A 109 5.99 11.18 4.29
C LYS A 109 6.12 11.81 2.90
N PRO A 110 6.63 13.04 2.76
CA PRO A 110 6.90 13.63 1.46
C PRO A 110 8.02 12.88 0.73
N VAL A 111 7.97 12.88 -0.59
CA VAL A 111 9.10 12.49 -1.45
C VAL A 111 9.98 13.71 -1.63
N GLU A 112 11.20 13.68 -1.08
CA GLU A 112 12.10 14.84 -1.09
C GLU A 112 12.75 15.08 -2.45
N ASP A 113 13.09 14.01 -3.17
CA ASP A 113 13.73 14.07 -4.48
C ASP A 113 13.11 13.04 -5.45
N THR A 114 12.39 13.53 -6.46
CA THR A 114 11.77 12.68 -7.49
C THR A 114 12.79 12.06 -8.45
N ASN A 115 14.05 12.51 -8.44
CA ASN A 115 15.15 11.90 -9.20
C ASN A 115 16.03 10.98 -8.34
N GLY A 116 15.77 10.91 -7.03
CA GLY A 116 16.53 10.13 -6.09
C GLY A 116 16.16 8.65 -6.10
N THR A 117 16.50 7.96 -5.02
CA THR A 117 16.14 6.56 -4.79
C THR A 117 15.13 6.43 -3.66
N LEU A 118 14.30 5.39 -3.77
CA LEU A 118 13.40 4.96 -2.72
C LEU A 118 13.79 3.55 -2.31
N GLU A 119 14.25 3.38 -1.07
CA GLU A 119 14.47 2.08 -0.48
C GLU A 119 13.17 1.54 0.12
N LEU A 120 12.82 0.31 -0.24
CA LEU A 120 11.73 -0.45 0.35
C LEU A 120 12.30 -1.54 1.26
N CYS A 121 11.84 -1.55 2.52
CA CYS A 121 12.08 -2.66 3.43
C CYS A 121 11.42 -3.96 2.91
N PRO A 122 11.85 -5.12 3.43
CA PRO A 122 11.18 -6.40 3.24
C PRO A 122 9.66 -6.30 3.41
N TYR A 123 8.90 -6.75 2.41
CA TYR A 123 7.43 -6.74 2.40
C TYR A 123 6.75 -5.36 2.54
N GLN A 124 7.47 -4.26 2.36
CA GLN A 124 6.90 -2.92 2.47
C GLN A 124 6.04 -2.55 1.25
N SER A 125 4.92 -1.89 1.52
CA SER A 125 4.12 -1.18 0.52
C SER A 125 4.26 0.34 0.70
N VAL A 126 4.37 1.06 -0.40
CA VAL A 126 4.39 2.54 -0.47
C VAL A 126 3.39 3.00 -1.52
N TRP A 127 2.59 4.01 -1.19
CA TRP A 127 1.59 4.60 -2.10
C TRP A 127 1.89 6.07 -2.35
N LEU A 128 2.65 6.37 -3.40
CA LEU A 128 3.02 7.74 -3.75
C LEU A 128 1.86 8.43 -4.48
N THR A 129 1.37 9.56 -3.98
CA THR A 129 0.34 10.37 -4.65
C THR A 129 0.76 11.82 -4.82
N ASN A 130 0.24 12.46 -5.85
CA ASN A 130 0.40 13.89 -6.10
C ASN A 130 -0.71 14.76 -5.45
N GLU A 131 -1.77 14.17 -4.89
CA GLU A 131 -2.90 14.89 -4.32
C GLU A 131 -3.41 14.24 -3.02
N ARG A 132 -3.70 15.06 -1.99
CA ARG A 132 -4.19 14.60 -0.67
C ARG A 132 -5.70 14.80 -0.54
N PHE A 133 -6.40 13.81 0.01
CA PHE A 133 -7.84 13.81 0.31
C PHE A 133 -8.14 13.41 1.75
#